data_AF-A0A0D3JP39-F1
#
_entry.id   AF-A0A0D3JP39-F1
#
_cell.length_a   1.000
_cell.length_b   1.000
_cell.length_c   1.000
_cell.angle_alpha   90.00
_cell.angle_beta   90.00
_cell.angle_gamma   90.00
#
_symmetry.space_group_name_H-M   'P 1'
#
loop_
_entity.id
_entity.type
_entity.pdbx_description
1 polymer ?
#
loop_
_entity_poly.entity_id
_entity_poly.type
_entity_poly.pdbx_seq_one_letter_code
_entity_poly.pdbx_strand_id
1 'polypeptide(L)'
;MIAALAVNALLPGAPPPQTTATRRGLLGGFAALVAAPAASHAVTARTGLSSVFTGEYDDPQHPGCLRSIKVGGAPMLPSGRRSRNPQAAIAGVDSACDARPEASAVWKLTGSVAESGESIAIDFSPKGGPKDLLGVWEGDGIKFPDGNKWTKVPNGTPSRRPASLATLNSD
;
A
#
# COMPACT_ATOMS: atom_id res chain seq x y z
N MET A 1 59.68 -25.07 45.43
CA MET A 1 59.66 -25.82 44.15
C MET A 1 59.58 -24.75 43.06
N ILE A 2 60.69 -24.21 42.55
CA ILE A 2 61.58 -24.75 41.49
C ILE A 2 60.79 -25.18 40.23
N ALA A 3 60.96 -24.35 39.19
CA ALA A 3 61.13 -24.68 37.76
C ALA A 3 59.98 -25.40 37.01
N ALA A 4 59.77 -25.26 35.70
CA ALA A 4 60.25 -24.36 34.65
C ALA A 4 59.60 -24.83 33.33
N LEU A 5 59.90 -24.08 32.26
CA LEU A 5 59.87 -24.45 30.83
C LEU A 5 58.49 -24.52 30.16
N ALA A 6 58.28 -24.03 28.93
CA ALA A 6 59.15 -23.31 27.99
C ALA A 6 58.32 -22.93 26.74
N VAL A 7 58.56 -21.71 26.23
CA VAL A 7 58.84 -21.28 24.83
C VAL A 7 58.52 -22.26 23.66
N ASN A 8 58.16 -21.83 22.44
CA ASN A 8 58.43 -20.59 21.73
C ASN A 8 57.63 -20.52 20.41
N ALA A 9 57.35 -19.27 19.96
CA ALA A 9 57.50 -18.71 18.59
C ALA A 9 56.79 -19.38 17.39
N LEU A 10 56.31 -18.69 16.34
CA LEU A 10 56.89 -17.57 15.58
C LEU A 10 55.79 -16.65 14.96
N LEU A 11 55.97 -15.34 15.06
CA LEU A 11 55.56 -14.30 14.07
C LEU A 11 56.62 -14.28 12.93
N PRO A 12 56.54 -13.54 11.78
CA PRO A 12 55.85 -12.26 11.48
C PRO A 12 55.27 -12.21 10.03
N GLY A 13 54.77 -11.13 9.41
CA GLY A 13 54.86 -9.69 9.68
C GLY A 13 54.06 -8.84 8.68
N ALA A 14 53.99 -7.54 9.00
CA ALA A 14 53.80 -6.42 8.07
C ALA A 14 55.20 -5.89 7.63
N PRO A 15 55.39 -4.76 6.90
CA PRO A 15 54.50 -3.79 6.21
C PRO A 15 55.12 -3.39 4.81
N PRO A 16 55.17 -2.13 4.30
CA PRO A 16 54.27 -0.94 4.16
C PRO A 16 54.13 -0.57 2.62
N PRO A 17 53.96 0.69 2.10
CA PRO A 17 53.46 1.98 2.62
C PRO A 17 52.32 2.62 1.76
N GLN A 18 51.72 3.70 2.27
CA GLN A 18 50.90 4.63 1.47
C GLN A 18 51.75 5.76 0.86
N THR A 19 51.34 6.19 -0.34
CA THR A 19 51.59 7.49 -1.04
C THR A 19 53.01 7.83 -1.52
N THR A 20 53.20 7.76 -2.85
CA THR A 20 53.67 8.91 -3.67
C THR A 20 53.38 8.62 -5.14
N ALA A 21 52.31 9.19 -5.70
CA ALA A 21 52.04 9.14 -7.13
C ALA A 21 52.64 10.36 -7.82
N THR A 22 53.68 10.13 -8.62
CA THR A 22 54.40 11.11 -9.42
C THR A 22 53.58 11.50 -10.67
N ARG A 23 53.57 12.79 -11.01
CA ARG A 23 52.93 13.34 -12.21
C ARG A 23 53.68 12.92 -13.49
N ARG A 24 53.06 12.11 -14.35
CA ARG A 24 53.08 12.16 -15.84
C ARG A 24 52.78 10.78 -16.43
N GLY A 25 51.72 10.70 -17.24
CA GLY A 25 51.43 9.55 -18.10
C GLY A 25 50.00 9.61 -18.62
N LEU A 26 49.83 10.02 -19.87
CA LEU A 26 48.57 9.92 -20.61
C LEU A 26 48.13 8.45 -20.75
N LEU A 27 46.82 8.29 -21.01
CA LEU A 27 46.12 7.16 -21.65
C LEU A 27 45.34 6.20 -20.72
N GLY A 28 44.01 6.23 -20.89
CA GLY A 28 43.17 5.02 -20.88
C GLY A 28 42.70 4.52 -19.51
N GLY A 29 41.51 4.94 -19.09
CA GLY A 29 40.84 4.33 -17.94
C GLY A 29 39.35 4.65 -17.95
N PHE A 30 38.57 3.91 -18.73
CA PHE A 30 37.12 3.88 -18.54
C PHE A 30 36.85 3.20 -17.19
N ALA A 31 36.51 3.99 -16.18
CA ALA A 31 35.99 3.47 -14.92
C ALA A 31 34.62 2.84 -15.19
N ALA A 32 34.56 1.51 -15.24
CA ALA A 32 33.30 0.78 -15.28
C ALA A 32 32.60 0.96 -13.93
N LEU A 33 31.65 1.90 -13.87
CA LEU A 33 30.65 1.98 -12.81
C LEU A 33 29.81 0.69 -12.87
N VAL A 34 30.14 -0.29 -12.02
CA VAL A 34 29.27 -1.45 -11.81
C VAL A 34 28.04 -0.95 -11.06
N ALA A 35 27.00 -0.59 -11.79
CA ALA A 35 25.68 -0.34 -11.22
C ALA A 35 25.15 -1.65 -10.65
N ALA A 36 25.14 -1.78 -9.31
CA ALA A 36 24.42 -2.86 -8.67
C ALA A 36 22.93 -2.73 -9.03
N PRO A 37 22.25 -3.79 -9.48
CA PRO A 37 20.83 -3.72 -9.76
C PRO A 37 20.10 -3.48 -8.43
N ALA A 38 19.40 -2.35 -8.32
CA ALA A 38 18.42 -2.17 -7.26
C ALA A 38 17.37 -3.28 -7.44
N ALA A 39 17.19 -4.12 -6.43
CA ALA A 39 16.13 -5.11 -6.42
C ALA A 39 14.78 -4.36 -6.42
N SER A 40 14.16 -4.26 -7.59
CA SER A 40 12.75 -3.86 -7.70
C SER A 40 11.92 -4.96 -7.05
N HIS A 41 11.61 -4.81 -5.77
CA HIS A 41 10.58 -5.62 -5.13
C HIS A 41 9.25 -5.27 -5.80
N ALA A 42 8.73 -6.21 -6.59
CA ALA A 42 7.37 -6.10 -7.11
C ALA A 42 6.41 -6.14 -5.90
N VAL A 43 5.98 -4.97 -5.44
CA VAL A 43 4.93 -4.85 -4.43
C VAL A 43 3.62 -5.04 -5.17
N THR A 44 3.01 -6.22 -5.04
CA THR A 44 1.62 -6.42 -5.46
C THR A 44 0.67 -5.83 -4.43
N ALA A 45 -0.38 -5.17 -4.91
CA ALA A 45 -1.46 -4.67 -4.08
C ALA A 45 -2.05 -5.77 -3.17
N ARG A 46 -2.09 -5.46 -1.88
CA ARG A 46 -2.71 -6.32 -0.87
C ARG A 46 -4.23 -6.36 -1.03
N THR A 47 -4.82 -7.50 -0.68
CA THR A 47 -6.27 -7.76 -0.75
C THR A 47 -6.83 -8.18 0.61
N GLY A 48 -8.16 -8.25 0.72
CA GLY A 48 -8.87 -8.51 1.97
C GLY A 48 -8.48 -7.50 3.04
N LEU A 49 -8.46 -7.95 4.30
CA LEU A 49 -8.04 -7.17 5.47
C LEU A 49 -6.63 -6.57 5.38
N SER A 50 -5.74 -7.19 4.61
CA SER A 50 -4.35 -6.72 4.50
C SER A 50 -4.22 -5.49 3.59
N SER A 51 -5.25 -5.17 2.80
CA SER A 51 -5.28 -3.97 1.97
C SER A 51 -5.43 -2.72 2.82
N VAL A 52 -4.62 -1.69 2.53
CA VAL A 52 -4.75 -0.39 3.20
C VAL A 52 -6.13 0.22 2.95
N PHE A 53 -6.73 -0.07 1.79
CA PHE A 53 -8.05 0.43 1.41
C PHE A 53 -9.22 -0.33 2.02
N THR A 54 -9.05 -1.56 2.54
CA THR A 54 -10.16 -2.29 3.16
C THR A 54 -10.50 -1.69 4.53
N GLY A 55 -11.76 -1.35 4.74
CA GLY A 55 -12.25 -0.79 6.01
C GLY A 55 -13.41 0.17 5.81
N GLU A 56 -13.65 0.99 6.83
CA GLU A 56 -14.67 2.04 6.78
C GLU A 56 -14.07 3.41 7.01
N TYR A 57 -14.78 4.44 6.57
CA TYR A 57 -14.28 5.79 6.43
C TYR A 57 -15.27 6.85 6.90
N ASP A 58 -14.73 7.95 7.40
CA ASP A 58 -15.42 9.22 7.56
C ASP A 58 -15.25 10.06 6.29
N ASP A 59 -16.36 10.48 5.70
CA ASP A 59 -16.40 11.41 4.57
C ASP A 59 -16.91 12.78 5.07
N PRO A 60 -16.10 13.84 5.06
CA PRO A 60 -16.52 15.19 5.45
C PRO A 60 -17.73 15.73 4.68
N GLN A 61 -17.97 15.30 3.44
CA GLN A 61 -19.15 15.70 2.65
C GLN A 61 -20.42 14.94 3.07
N HIS A 62 -20.26 13.82 3.79
CA HIS A 62 -21.35 12.99 4.30
C HIS A 62 -21.07 12.58 5.76
N PRO A 63 -21.09 13.53 6.72
CA PRO A 63 -20.74 13.26 8.11
C PRO A 63 -21.63 12.20 8.74
N GLY A 64 -21.00 11.24 9.44
CA GLY A 64 -21.73 10.16 10.14
C GLY A 64 -22.34 9.10 9.21
N CYS A 65 -22.24 9.25 7.89
CA CYS A 65 -22.77 8.27 6.96
C CYS A 65 -21.80 7.09 6.78
N LEU A 66 -22.33 5.94 6.36
CA LEU A 66 -21.50 4.79 6.04
C LEU A 66 -20.66 5.06 4.78
N ARG A 67 -19.36 4.80 4.86
CA ARG A 67 -18.47 4.60 3.72
C ARG A 67 -17.61 3.39 4.00
N SER A 68 -17.79 2.33 3.22
CA SER A 68 -17.14 1.04 3.40
C SER A 68 -16.48 0.60 2.10
N ILE A 69 -15.25 0.12 2.19
CA ILE A 69 -14.51 -0.46 1.06
C ILE A 69 -14.07 -1.85 1.46
N LYS A 70 -14.31 -2.82 0.57
CA LYS A 70 -13.79 -4.18 0.65
C LYS A 70 -12.97 -4.48 -0.59
N VAL A 71 -11.68 -4.75 -0.42
CA VAL A 71 -10.80 -5.14 -1.53
C VAL A 71 -10.78 -6.65 -1.67
N GLY A 72 -11.33 -7.15 -2.77
CA GLY A 72 -11.31 -8.56 -3.15
C GLY A 72 -10.05 -8.94 -3.93
N GLY A 73 -10.03 -10.18 -4.42
CA GLY A 73 -9.01 -10.64 -5.36
C GLY A 73 -9.13 -9.94 -6.72
N ALA A 74 -8.08 -10.03 -7.53
CA ALA A 74 -8.15 -9.55 -8.90
C ALA A 74 -9.10 -10.41 -9.75
N PRO A 75 -9.96 -9.80 -10.58
CA PRO A 75 -10.93 -10.53 -11.39
C PRO A 75 -10.25 -11.42 -12.44
N MET A 76 -10.91 -12.52 -12.81
CA MET A 76 -10.45 -13.37 -13.91
C MET A 76 -10.79 -12.70 -15.25
N LEU A 77 -9.79 -12.55 -16.11
CA LEU A 77 -9.98 -12.03 -17.47
C LEU A 77 -10.46 -13.15 -18.40
N PRO A 78 -11.08 -12.81 -19.55
CA PRO A 78 -11.46 -13.80 -20.57
C PRO A 78 -10.28 -14.65 -21.08
N SER A 79 -9.05 -14.16 -20.93
CA SER A 79 -7.83 -14.89 -21.26
C SER A 79 -7.48 -16.02 -20.29
N GLY A 80 -8.25 -16.21 -19.21
CA GLY A 80 -7.94 -17.18 -18.15
C GLY A 80 -6.83 -16.73 -17.19
N ARG A 81 -6.32 -15.50 -17.34
CA ARG A 81 -5.38 -14.89 -16.39
C ARG A 81 -6.12 -13.91 -15.47
N ARG A 82 -5.65 -13.79 -14.22
CA ARG A 82 -6.16 -12.74 -13.33
C ARG A 82 -5.66 -11.37 -13.80
N SER A 83 -6.48 -10.35 -13.59
CA SER A 83 -6.05 -8.95 -13.69
C SER A 83 -4.88 -8.69 -12.73
N ARG A 84 -4.05 -7.70 -13.04
CA ARG A 84 -3.02 -7.23 -12.10
C ARG A 84 -3.59 -6.37 -10.98
N ASN A 85 -4.78 -5.79 -11.21
CA ASN A 85 -5.43 -4.87 -10.29
C ASN A 85 -6.52 -5.62 -9.50
N PRO A 86 -6.45 -5.64 -8.15
CA PRO A 86 -7.54 -6.11 -7.30
C PRO A 86 -8.84 -5.34 -7.53
N GLN A 87 -9.98 -6.01 -7.40
CA GLN A 87 -11.29 -5.36 -7.44
C GLN A 87 -11.70 -4.91 -6.04
N ALA A 88 -12.31 -3.73 -5.94
CA ALA A 88 -12.91 -3.22 -4.72
C ALA A 88 -14.44 -3.13 -4.85
N ALA A 89 -15.14 -3.49 -3.78
CA ALA A 89 -16.56 -3.20 -3.61
C ALA A 89 -16.69 -2.07 -2.59
N ILE A 90 -17.40 -1.01 -2.99
CA ILE A 90 -17.62 0.17 -2.15
C ILE A 90 -19.11 0.22 -1.84
N ALA A 91 -19.44 0.48 -0.58
CA ALA A 91 -20.81 0.67 -0.14
C ALA A 91 -20.91 1.91 0.72
N GLY A 92 -22.04 2.58 0.67
CA GLY A 92 -22.28 3.70 1.55
C GLY A 92 -23.73 4.18 1.53
N VAL A 93 -23.97 5.23 2.29
CA VAL A 93 -25.27 5.89 2.40
C VAL A 93 -25.03 7.40 2.35
N ASP A 94 -26.00 8.15 1.83
CA ASP A 94 -25.91 9.62 1.74
C ASP A 94 -26.94 10.34 2.61
N SER A 95 -27.91 9.62 3.18
CA SER A 95 -29.00 10.12 4.03
C SER A 95 -29.21 9.22 5.25
N ALA A 96 -29.97 9.70 6.25
CA ALA A 96 -30.22 8.97 7.49
C ALA A 96 -28.93 8.58 8.26
N CYS A 97 -27.98 9.51 8.34
CA CYS A 97 -26.66 9.27 8.92
C CYS A 97 -26.64 9.35 10.46
N ASP A 98 -27.70 9.92 11.04
CA ASP A 98 -27.91 9.99 12.50
C ASP A 98 -28.63 8.73 13.05
N ALA A 99 -29.06 7.84 12.17
CA ALA A 99 -29.78 6.62 12.51
C ALA A 99 -29.20 5.43 11.75
N ARG A 100 -29.64 4.23 12.13
CA ARG A 100 -29.24 3.02 11.43
C ARG A 100 -29.98 2.95 10.09
N PRO A 101 -29.28 2.95 8.93
CA PRO A 101 -29.95 3.00 7.63
C PRO A 101 -30.62 1.67 7.30
N GLU A 102 -31.64 1.71 6.44
CA GLU A 102 -32.20 0.49 5.84
C GLU A 102 -31.26 -0.08 4.77
N ALA A 103 -31.34 -1.38 4.50
CA ALA A 103 -30.52 -2.01 3.46
C ALA A 103 -30.78 -1.48 2.06
N SER A 104 -32.00 -0.99 1.79
CA SER A 104 -32.43 -0.35 0.54
C SER A 104 -31.74 0.99 0.28
N ALA A 105 -31.32 1.70 1.34
CA ALA A 105 -30.65 2.99 1.24
C ALA A 105 -29.15 2.87 0.90
N VAL A 106 -28.58 1.67 1.00
CA VAL A 106 -27.16 1.42 0.74
C VAL A 106 -26.91 1.38 -0.76
N TRP A 107 -26.18 2.36 -1.26
CA TRP A 107 -25.64 2.33 -2.62
C TRP A 107 -24.40 1.44 -2.68
N LYS A 108 -24.12 0.90 -3.87
CA LYS A 108 -22.96 0.04 -4.13
C LYS A 108 -22.23 0.53 -5.38
N LEU A 109 -20.93 0.66 -5.28
CA LEU A 109 -20.03 1.02 -6.37
C LEU A 109 -18.93 -0.03 -6.50
N THR A 110 -18.26 -0.03 -7.64
CA THR A 110 -17.08 -0.85 -7.89
C THR A 110 -15.84 0.02 -8.02
N GLY A 111 -14.70 -0.56 -7.72
CA GLY A 111 -13.41 0.09 -7.96
C GLY A 111 -12.32 -0.91 -8.28
N SER A 112 -11.14 -0.39 -8.57
CA SER A 112 -9.93 -1.19 -8.78
C SER A 112 -8.75 -0.56 -8.06
N VAL A 113 -7.96 -1.39 -7.38
CA VAL A 113 -6.73 -0.94 -6.71
C VAL A 113 -5.58 -1.07 -7.69
N ALA A 114 -4.76 -0.02 -7.80
CA ALA A 114 -3.57 -0.05 -8.64
C ALA A 114 -2.60 -1.13 -8.16
N GLU A 115 -1.83 -1.71 -9.08
CA GLU A 115 -0.88 -2.79 -8.77
C GLU A 115 0.11 -2.44 -7.65
N SER A 116 0.50 -1.16 -7.51
CA SER A 116 1.35 -0.67 -6.42
C SER A 116 0.71 -0.74 -5.03
N GLY A 117 -0.62 -0.76 -4.96
CA GLY A 117 -1.37 -0.68 -3.71
C GLY A 117 -1.45 0.73 -3.10
N GLU A 118 -1.06 1.76 -3.84
CA GLU A 118 -1.01 3.16 -3.35
C GLU A 118 -2.21 4.01 -3.80
N SER A 119 -2.97 3.53 -4.79
CA SER A 119 -4.14 4.24 -5.31
C SER A 119 -5.29 3.29 -5.65
N ILE A 120 -6.50 3.85 -5.66
CA ILE A 120 -7.74 3.16 -5.98
C ILE A 120 -8.56 4.03 -6.96
N ALA A 121 -9.06 3.44 -8.04
CA ALA A 121 -10.02 4.08 -8.93
C ALA A 121 -11.42 3.60 -8.60
N ILE A 122 -12.36 4.51 -8.31
CA ILE A 122 -13.75 4.20 -7.95
C ILE A 122 -14.70 4.69 -9.03
N ASP A 123 -15.65 3.84 -9.41
CA ASP A 123 -16.69 4.14 -10.39
C ASP A 123 -17.92 4.74 -9.71
N PHE A 124 -18.04 6.06 -9.81
CA PHE A 124 -19.20 6.81 -9.32
C PHE A 124 -20.28 7.02 -10.41
N SER A 125 -20.12 6.46 -11.61
CA SER A 125 -21.10 6.61 -12.69
C SER A 125 -22.52 6.14 -12.35
N PRO A 126 -22.75 5.09 -11.51
CA PRO A 126 -24.10 4.74 -11.07
C PRO A 126 -24.80 5.84 -10.26
N LYS A 127 -24.03 6.79 -9.71
CA LYS A 127 -24.52 7.95 -8.97
C LYS A 127 -24.45 9.25 -9.79
N GLY A 128 -24.13 9.17 -11.08
CA GLY A 128 -23.94 10.33 -11.97
C GLY A 128 -22.56 10.98 -11.90
N GLY A 129 -21.60 10.36 -11.21
CA GLY A 129 -20.23 10.85 -11.11
C GLY A 129 -19.29 10.29 -12.19
N PRO A 130 -17.98 10.57 -12.08
CA PRO A 130 -16.97 10.04 -12.98
C PRO A 130 -16.76 8.53 -12.79
N LYS A 131 -16.38 7.85 -13.87
CA LYS A 131 -16.20 6.39 -13.90
C LYS A 131 -14.93 5.89 -13.21
N ASP A 132 -13.91 6.72 -13.10
CA ASP A 132 -12.60 6.32 -12.60
C ASP A 132 -12.03 7.42 -11.69
N LEU A 133 -12.76 7.77 -10.63
CA LEU A 133 -12.27 8.76 -9.68
C LEU A 133 -11.07 8.20 -8.91
N LEU A 134 -9.91 8.81 -9.10
CA LEU A 134 -8.66 8.37 -8.50
C LEU A 134 -8.54 8.84 -7.05
N GLY A 135 -8.50 7.90 -6.11
CA GLY A 135 -8.13 8.13 -4.72
C GLY A 135 -6.69 7.68 -4.44
N VAL A 136 -5.94 8.47 -3.68
CA VAL A 136 -4.55 8.17 -3.28
C VAL A 136 -4.49 7.93 -1.76
N TRP A 137 -3.75 6.92 -1.33
CA TRP A 137 -3.55 6.64 0.08
C TRP A 137 -2.60 7.66 0.73
N GLU A 138 -3.03 8.35 1.78
CA GLU A 138 -2.24 9.34 2.52
C GLU A 138 -1.97 8.91 3.98
N GLY A 139 -1.69 7.63 4.19
CA GLY A 139 -1.32 7.09 5.51
C GLY A 139 -2.51 6.76 6.42
N ASP A 140 -3.48 7.66 6.53
CA ASP A 140 -4.67 7.52 7.39
C ASP A 140 -6.00 7.53 6.61
N GLY A 141 -5.96 7.64 5.29
CA GLY A 141 -7.17 7.78 4.48
C GLY A 141 -6.91 7.88 2.98
N ILE A 142 -7.97 8.15 2.24
CA ILE A 142 -7.99 8.25 0.78
C ILE A 142 -8.25 9.69 0.39
N LYS A 143 -7.28 10.33 -0.26
CA LYS A 143 -7.43 11.68 -0.81
C LYS A 143 -7.93 11.61 -2.25
N PHE A 144 -8.99 12.36 -2.53
CA PHE A 144 -9.55 12.51 -3.86
C PHE A 144 -9.14 13.84 -4.50
N PRO A 145 -9.24 13.97 -5.85
CA PRO A 145 -8.74 15.13 -6.59
C PRO A 145 -9.58 16.39 -6.37
N ASP A 146 -10.83 16.24 -5.92
CA ASP A 146 -11.75 17.31 -5.56
C ASP A 146 -11.43 17.95 -4.20
N GLY A 147 -10.40 17.46 -3.51
CA GLY A 147 -10.02 17.91 -2.18
C GLY A 147 -10.74 17.17 -1.06
N ASN A 148 -11.71 16.31 -1.34
CA ASN A 148 -12.33 15.45 -0.33
C ASN A 148 -11.30 14.40 0.15
N LYS A 149 -11.37 14.05 1.44
CA LYS A 149 -10.53 13.01 2.03
C LYS A 149 -11.39 12.11 2.89
N TRP A 150 -11.41 10.82 2.55
CA TRP A 150 -12.05 9.81 3.36
C TRP A 150 -11.05 9.28 4.39
N THR A 151 -11.26 9.61 5.66
CA THR A 151 -10.36 9.20 6.75
C THR A 151 -10.77 7.83 7.27
N LYS A 152 -9.83 6.89 7.37
CA LYS A 152 -10.10 5.51 7.78
C LYS A 152 -10.41 5.45 9.28
N VAL A 153 -11.48 4.73 9.63
CA VAL A 153 -11.90 4.51 11.01
C VAL A 153 -11.30 3.19 11.53
N PRO A 154 -10.39 3.20 12.53
CA PRO A 154 -9.64 2.00 12.94
C PRO A 154 -10.49 0.81 13.38
N ASN A 155 -11.63 1.06 14.04
CA ASN A 155 -12.54 0.04 14.55
C ASN A 155 -13.82 -0.11 13.70
N GLY A 156 -13.86 0.54 12.53
CA GLY A 156 -15.08 0.72 11.76
C GLY A 156 -16.18 1.46 12.54
N THR A 157 -17.39 1.35 12.01
CA THR A 157 -18.61 2.08 12.36
C THR A 157 -19.84 1.16 12.30
N PRO A 158 -19.91 0.08 13.12
CA PRO A 158 -20.99 -0.92 13.02
C PRO A 158 -22.41 -0.34 13.21
N SER A 159 -22.53 0.81 13.87
CA SER A 159 -23.79 1.55 14.04
C SER A 159 -24.32 2.16 12.74
N ARG A 160 -23.44 2.45 11.76
CA ARG A 160 -23.77 3.07 10.47
C ARG A 160 -24.19 2.04 9.41
N ARG A 161 -23.99 0.75 9.66
CA ARG A 161 -24.46 -0.33 8.78
C ARG A 161 -25.95 -0.58 8.98
N PRO A 162 -26.69 -1.06 7.97
CA PRO A 162 -28.02 -1.63 8.20
C PRO A 162 -28.00 -2.78 9.21
N ALA A 163 -29.11 -2.99 9.93
CA ALA A 163 -29.21 -4.06 10.95
C ALA A 163 -28.98 -5.45 10.35
N SER A 164 -29.52 -5.69 9.16
CA SER A 164 -29.32 -6.94 8.43
C SER A 164 -27.88 -7.15 7.93
N LEU A 165 -27.06 -6.10 7.90
CA LEU A 165 -25.67 -6.14 7.41
C LEU A 165 -24.66 -5.87 8.53
N ALA A 166 -25.10 -5.84 9.80
CA ALA A 166 -24.28 -5.53 10.97
C ALA A 166 -23.13 -6.52 11.19
N THR A 167 -23.35 -7.79 10.85
CA THR A 167 -22.44 -8.91 11.10
C THR A 167 -21.52 -9.21 9.91
N LEU A 168 -21.77 -8.59 8.76
CA LEU A 168 -20.89 -8.66 7.60
C LEU A 168 -19.86 -7.57 7.75
N ASN A 169 -18.73 -7.85 8.39
CA ASN A 169 -17.62 -6.90 8.45
C ASN A 169 -17.10 -6.58 7.03
N SER A 170 -16.39 -5.47 6.87
CA SER A 170 -15.68 -5.18 5.61
C SER A 170 -14.50 -6.13 5.36
N ASP A 171 -14.20 -6.95 6.35
CA ASP A 171 -13.19 -8.00 6.42
C ASP A 171 -13.38 -9.10 5.37
#